data_AF-A0A1G2KN57-F1
#
_entry.id   AF-A0A1G2KN57-F1
#
_cell.length_a   1.000
_cell.length_b   1.000
_cell.length_c   1.000
_cell.angle_alpha   90.00
_cell.angle_beta   90.00
_cell.angle_gamma   90.00
#
_symmetry.space_group_name_H-M   'P 1'
#
loop_
_entity.id
_entity.type
_entity.pdbx_description
1 polymer ?
#
loop_
_entity_poly.entity_id
_entity_poly.type
_entity_poly.pdbx_seq_one_letter_code
_entity_poly.pdbx_strand_id
1 'polypeptide(L)'
;MTKIQKILLGCIAVGVLLILTKSFWLERVSALYTLYTLRSDASLVLLPTPRALQSGDTKLFPGASTLGLYLQVPWEKFSTDERPRAIVLMAQGKDASIGVLENSDIRDEARLLNPRDYLRAEKYFSGAATDSNFLFYDAILSASPKNVSLLLVSRRSLALAALVYFKQIYFPPTVKEVYKFESTDIRGFQFDEEKNSIKQVTFFDKTDRMFTLIAKNLSEAELDAVLLSIKEAGASE
;
A
#
# COMPACT_ATOMS: atom_id res chain seq x y z
N MET A 1 4.92 60.72 -27.11
CA MET A 1 4.02 59.54 -27.06
C MET A 1 2.59 59.98 -26.79
N THR A 2 1.67 59.67 -27.69
CA THR A 2 0.23 59.91 -27.48
C THR A 2 -0.32 58.95 -26.41
N LYS A 3 -1.46 59.29 -25.77
CA LYS A 3 -2.11 58.40 -24.77
C LYS A 3 -2.35 56.99 -25.32
N ILE A 4 -2.73 56.90 -26.59
CA ILE A 4 -2.98 55.63 -27.30
C ILE A 4 -1.70 54.78 -27.38
N GLN A 5 -0.54 55.38 -27.68
CA GLN A 5 0.74 54.66 -27.73
C GLN A 5 1.14 54.09 -26.36
N LYS A 6 0.86 54.80 -25.26
CA LYS A 6 1.14 54.31 -23.89
C LYS A 6 0.26 53.12 -23.53
N ILE A 7 -1.01 53.16 -23.90
CA ILE A 7 -1.96 52.06 -23.69
C ILE A 7 -1.52 50.83 -24.50
N LEU A 8 -1.19 51.01 -25.78
CA LEU A 8 -0.76 49.92 -26.66
C LEU A 8 0.53 49.24 -26.14
N LEU A 9 1.51 50.04 -25.70
CA LEU A 9 2.74 49.54 -25.12
C LEU A 9 2.49 48.75 -23.82
N GLY A 10 1.55 49.22 -22.98
CA GLY A 10 1.11 48.53 -21.78
C GLY A 10 0.47 47.17 -22.09
N CYS A 11 -0.42 47.10 -23.08
CA CYS A 11 -1.03 45.83 -23.51
C CYS A 11 0.01 44.83 -24.04
N ILE A 12 0.99 45.31 -24.84
CA ILE A 12 2.07 44.46 -25.34
C ILE A 12 2.94 43.94 -24.19
N ALA A 13 3.29 44.80 -23.23
CA ALA A 13 4.09 44.40 -22.07
C ALA A 13 3.36 43.35 -21.21
N VAL A 14 2.05 43.50 -20.99
CA VAL A 14 1.22 42.49 -20.29
C VAL A 14 1.15 41.19 -21.10
N GLY A 15 0.95 41.25 -22.41
CA GLY A 15 0.93 40.07 -23.28
C GLY A 15 2.24 39.28 -23.25
N VAL A 16 3.38 39.98 -23.31
CA VAL A 16 4.72 39.38 -23.19
C VAL A 16 4.93 38.78 -21.81
N LEU A 17 4.52 39.47 -20.73
CA LEU A 17 4.59 38.94 -19.37
C LEU A 17 3.77 37.66 -19.22
N LEU A 18 2.56 37.61 -19.78
CA LEU A 18 1.71 36.41 -19.75
C LEU A 18 2.33 35.25 -20.53
N ILE A 19 2.94 35.49 -21.70
CA ILE A 19 3.63 34.46 -22.48
C ILE A 19 4.86 33.93 -21.73
N LEU A 20 5.68 34.83 -21.17
CA LEU A 20 6.88 34.47 -20.42
C LEU A 20 6.55 33.71 -19.13
N THR A 21 5.42 34.04 -18.49
CA THR A 21 4.98 33.35 -17.26
C THR A 21 4.07 32.14 -17.53
N LYS A 22 3.64 31.90 -18.77
CA LYS A 22 2.71 30.81 -19.13
C LYS A 22 3.21 29.43 -18.71
N SER A 23 4.48 29.12 -18.95
CA SER A 23 5.07 27.81 -18.57
C SER A 23 5.00 27.60 -17.06
N PHE A 24 5.34 28.64 -16.28
CA PHE A 24 5.26 28.59 -14.82
C PHE A 24 3.82 28.41 -14.30
N TRP A 25 2.85 29.09 -14.92
CA TRP A 25 1.44 28.95 -14.55
C TRP A 25 0.87 27.58 -14.94
N LEU A 26 1.21 27.06 -16.13
CA LEU A 26 0.73 25.76 -16.59
C LEU A 26 1.19 24.62 -15.70
N GLU A 27 2.47 24.58 -15.32
CA GLU A 27 2.99 23.55 -14.41
C GLU A 27 2.32 23.61 -13.04
N ARG A 28 2.09 24.81 -12.51
CA ARG A 28 1.39 25.00 -11.23
C ARG A 28 -0.06 24.58 -11.31
N VAL A 29 -0.80 25.00 -12.35
CA VAL A 29 -2.21 24.62 -12.54
C VAL A 29 -2.33 23.10 -12.72
N SER A 30 -1.42 22.48 -13.48
CA SER A 30 -1.37 21.03 -13.62
C SER A 30 -1.13 20.34 -12.28
N ALA A 31 -0.14 20.80 -11.50
CA ALA A 31 0.12 20.25 -10.17
C ALA A 31 -1.06 20.43 -9.20
N LEU A 32 -1.76 21.58 -9.25
CA LEU A 32 -2.97 21.84 -8.48
C LEU A 32 -4.09 20.87 -8.86
N TYR A 33 -4.32 20.70 -10.16
CA TYR A 33 -5.34 19.79 -10.67
C TYR A 33 -5.04 18.33 -10.30
N THR A 34 -3.80 17.88 -10.51
CA THR A 34 -3.37 16.53 -10.11
C THR A 34 -3.52 16.31 -8.61
N LEU A 35 -3.12 17.27 -7.77
CA LEU A 35 -3.30 17.09 -6.34
C LEU A 35 -4.77 17.14 -5.93
N TYR A 36 -5.58 17.95 -6.60
CA TYR A 36 -7.03 17.96 -6.40
C TYR A 36 -7.62 16.58 -6.72
N THR A 37 -7.31 16.00 -7.88
CA THR A 37 -7.80 14.66 -8.25
C THR A 37 -7.34 13.59 -7.28
N LEU A 38 -6.07 13.64 -6.83
CA LEU A 38 -5.55 12.71 -5.82
C LEU A 38 -6.24 12.87 -4.46
N ARG A 39 -6.58 14.11 -4.04
CA ARG A 39 -7.30 14.37 -2.79
C ARG A 39 -8.77 14.00 -2.85
N SER A 40 -9.35 13.97 -4.05
CA SER A 40 -10.73 13.53 -4.28
C SER A 40 -10.86 12.00 -4.27
N ASP A 41 -9.77 11.26 -4.47
CA ASP A 41 -9.76 9.81 -4.34
C ASP A 41 -9.77 9.40 -2.86
N ALA A 42 -10.88 8.82 -2.41
CA ALA A 42 -11.07 8.41 -1.03
C ALA A 42 -10.03 7.35 -0.61
N SER A 43 -9.66 6.44 -1.50
CA SER A 43 -8.75 5.33 -1.22
C SER A 43 -7.33 5.81 -0.86
N LEU A 44 -6.86 6.88 -1.51
CA LEU A 44 -5.55 7.47 -1.27
C LEU A 44 -5.47 8.26 0.04
N VAL A 45 -6.62 8.66 0.57
CA VAL A 45 -6.73 9.42 1.81
C VAL A 45 -6.80 8.52 3.05
N LEU A 46 -7.15 7.24 2.89
CA LEU A 46 -7.21 6.27 3.98
C LEU A 46 -5.85 6.11 4.65
N LEU A 47 -5.82 6.02 5.97
CA LEU A 47 -4.60 5.77 6.74
C LEU A 47 -4.76 4.47 7.51
N PRO A 48 -3.71 3.66 7.66
CA PRO A 48 -3.79 2.44 8.46
C PRO A 48 -4.17 2.75 9.92
N THR A 49 -5.18 2.05 10.43
CA THR A 49 -5.57 2.09 11.83
C THR A 49 -4.97 0.88 12.56
N PRO A 50 -4.35 1.06 13.74
CA PRO A 50 -3.86 -0.07 14.51
C PRO A 50 -5.01 -1.01 14.91
N ARG A 51 -4.81 -2.33 14.74
CA ARG A 51 -5.69 -3.39 15.20
C ARG A 51 -4.86 -4.48 15.89
N ALA A 52 -5.35 -4.96 17.03
CA ALA A 52 -4.81 -6.15 17.67
C ALA A 52 -5.48 -7.41 17.08
N LEU A 53 -4.67 -8.41 16.75
CA LEU A 53 -5.18 -9.74 16.40
C LEU A 53 -5.73 -10.42 17.67
N GLN A 54 -6.89 -11.05 17.57
CA GLN A 54 -7.51 -11.75 18.71
C GLN A 54 -7.42 -13.26 18.52
N SER A 55 -6.92 -13.99 19.54
CA SER A 55 -6.77 -15.46 19.42
C SER A 55 -8.10 -16.20 19.38
N GLY A 56 -9.19 -15.59 19.90
CA GLY A 56 -10.52 -16.19 19.95
C GLY A 56 -10.57 -17.60 20.55
N ASP A 57 -11.74 -18.23 20.45
CA ASP A 57 -11.95 -19.67 20.73
C ASP A 57 -11.87 -20.51 19.43
N THR A 58 -11.30 -19.96 18.36
CA THR A 58 -11.22 -20.65 17.07
C THR A 58 -10.29 -21.85 17.18
N LYS A 59 -10.85 -23.05 17.03
CA LYS A 59 -10.05 -24.27 16.96
C LYS A 59 -9.30 -24.33 15.63
N LEU A 60 -7.97 -24.39 15.71
CA LEU A 60 -7.09 -24.58 14.57
C LEU A 60 -6.65 -26.04 14.44
N PHE A 61 -6.40 -26.45 13.20
CA PHE A 61 -5.89 -27.76 12.82
C PHE A 61 -4.55 -27.57 12.09
N PRO A 62 -3.64 -28.57 12.13
CA PRO A 62 -2.41 -28.53 11.37
C PRO A 62 -2.70 -28.21 9.89
N GLY A 63 -2.10 -27.13 9.37
CA GLY A 63 -2.27 -26.71 8.00
C GLY A 63 -1.14 -27.23 7.11
N ALA A 64 -0.62 -26.36 6.26
CA ALA A 64 0.46 -26.67 5.34
C ALA A 64 1.74 -25.91 5.73
N SER A 65 2.89 -26.54 5.49
CA SER A 65 4.19 -25.85 5.50
C SER A 65 4.65 -25.66 4.07
N THR A 66 4.81 -24.41 3.65
CA THR A 66 5.22 -24.05 2.29
C THR A 66 5.80 -22.64 2.27
N LEU A 67 6.56 -22.29 1.23
CA LEU A 67 7.17 -20.96 1.07
C LEU A 67 8.04 -20.53 2.28
N GLY A 68 8.55 -21.51 3.05
CA GLY A 68 9.26 -21.26 4.30
C GLY A 68 8.37 -20.79 5.45
N LEU A 69 7.05 -20.93 5.32
CA LEU A 69 6.06 -20.63 6.36
C LEU A 69 5.35 -21.90 6.80
N TYR A 70 4.87 -21.90 8.03
CA TYR A 70 3.90 -22.86 8.55
C TYR A 70 2.66 -22.08 8.99
N LEU A 71 1.49 -22.51 8.54
CA LEU A 71 0.23 -21.95 9.00
C LEU A 71 -0.72 -23.07 9.41
N GLN A 72 -1.58 -22.78 10.39
CA GLN A 72 -2.70 -23.63 10.76
C GLN A 72 -3.99 -23.14 10.08
N VAL A 73 -4.99 -24.01 9.98
CA VAL A 73 -6.26 -23.70 9.34
C VAL A 73 -7.45 -24.02 10.24
N PRO A 74 -8.60 -23.34 10.10
CA PRO A 74 -9.77 -23.56 10.95
C PRO A 74 -10.61 -24.78 10.54
N TRP A 75 -10.07 -25.68 9.72
CA TRP A 75 -10.78 -26.85 9.19
C TRP A 75 -9.96 -28.12 9.34
N GLU A 76 -10.62 -29.20 9.75
CA GLU A 76 -9.98 -30.51 9.92
C GLU A 76 -9.58 -31.16 8.59
N LYS A 77 -10.35 -30.90 7.53
CA LYS A 77 -10.14 -31.46 6.20
C LYS A 77 -10.06 -30.36 5.16
N PHE A 78 -8.98 -30.35 4.41
CA PHE A 78 -8.75 -29.41 3.31
C PHE A 78 -7.96 -30.10 2.20
N SER A 79 -8.00 -29.53 1.00
CA SER A 79 -7.07 -29.86 -0.09
C SER A 79 -6.09 -28.72 -0.31
N THR A 80 -4.94 -29.07 -0.86
CA THR A 80 -3.86 -28.12 -1.17
C THR A 80 -3.62 -28.09 -2.67
N ASP A 81 -3.56 -26.90 -3.26
CA ASP A 81 -3.03 -26.64 -4.61
C ASP A 81 -1.75 -25.80 -4.46
N GLU A 82 -0.59 -26.40 -4.72
CA GLU A 82 0.70 -25.73 -4.66
C GLU A 82 1.13 -25.27 -6.04
N ARG A 83 1.55 -24.01 -6.14
CA ARG A 83 2.06 -23.38 -7.36
C ARG A 83 3.40 -22.72 -7.07
N PRO A 84 4.18 -22.39 -8.10
CA PRO A 84 5.37 -21.57 -7.91
C PRO A 84 5.02 -20.28 -7.16
N ARG A 85 5.59 -20.12 -5.96
CA ARG A 85 5.40 -18.95 -5.07
C ARG A 85 3.98 -18.77 -4.51
N ALA A 86 3.10 -19.74 -4.65
CA ALA A 86 1.74 -19.64 -4.11
C ALA A 86 1.21 -20.98 -3.61
N ILE A 87 0.32 -20.92 -2.63
CA ILE A 87 -0.44 -22.07 -2.14
C ILE A 87 -1.89 -21.68 -1.98
N VAL A 88 -2.79 -22.62 -2.26
CA VAL A 88 -4.21 -22.47 -1.99
C VAL A 88 -4.69 -23.66 -1.17
N LEU A 89 -5.23 -23.37 0.00
CA LEU A 89 -5.87 -24.32 0.90
C LEU A 89 -7.39 -24.18 0.76
N MET A 90 -8.07 -25.25 0.37
CA MET A 90 -9.52 -25.26 0.17
C MET A 90 -10.20 -26.19 1.18
N ALA A 91 -11.16 -25.67 1.93
CA ALA A 91 -11.90 -26.46 2.90
C ALA A 91 -12.75 -27.53 2.20
N GLN A 92 -12.69 -28.79 2.69
CA GLN A 92 -13.57 -29.83 2.16
C GLN A 92 -14.98 -29.68 2.72
N GLY A 93 -15.98 -29.62 1.83
CA GLY A 93 -17.39 -29.51 2.22
C GLY A 93 -17.82 -28.13 2.72
N LYS A 94 -16.95 -27.11 2.61
CA LYS A 94 -17.27 -25.69 2.86
C LYS A 94 -16.80 -24.87 1.67
N ASP A 95 -17.53 -23.81 1.30
CA ASP A 95 -17.04 -22.83 0.33
C ASP A 95 -16.06 -21.88 1.03
N ALA A 96 -14.93 -22.35 1.54
CA ALA A 96 -13.95 -21.51 2.22
C ALA A 96 -12.54 -21.84 1.76
N SER A 97 -11.69 -20.83 1.63
CA SER A 97 -10.32 -21.01 1.16
C SER A 97 -9.36 -19.97 1.72
N ILE A 98 -8.09 -20.36 1.80
CA ILE A 98 -6.97 -19.47 2.11
C ILE A 98 -5.94 -19.64 1.00
N GLY A 99 -5.69 -18.57 0.25
CA GLY A 99 -4.56 -18.47 -0.66
C GLY A 99 -3.43 -17.69 -0.01
N VAL A 100 -2.19 -18.13 -0.15
CA VAL A 100 -0.99 -17.36 0.24
C VAL A 100 -0.08 -17.27 -0.98
N LEU A 101 0.32 -16.05 -1.32
CA LEU A 101 1.22 -15.72 -2.43
C LEU A 101 2.45 -15.01 -1.86
N GLU A 102 3.64 -15.47 -2.21
CA GLU A 102 4.88 -14.73 -1.98
C GLU A 102 5.05 -13.65 -3.06
N ASN A 103 5.16 -12.40 -2.64
CA ASN A 103 5.32 -11.26 -3.54
C ASN A 103 6.80 -10.99 -3.83
N SER A 104 7.09 -10.26 -4.90
CA SER A 104 8.41 -9.66 -5.11
C SER A 104 8.79 -8.69 -4.00
N ASP A 105 10.08 -8.41 -3.86
CA ASP A 105 10.55 -7.29 -3.06
C ASP A 105 9.94 -5.99 -3.64
N ILE A 106 9.08 -5.35 -2.84
CA ILE A 106 8.34 -4.16 -3.28
C ILE A 106 9.28 -3.00 -3.61
N ARG A 107 10.46 -2.95 -3.01
CA ARG A 107 11.41 -1.86 -3.25
C ARG A 107 12.07 -2.02 -4.60
N ASP A 108 12.43 -3.25 -4.97
CA ASP A 108 12.93 -3.55 -6.30
C ASP A 108 11.85 -3.29 -7.35
N GLU A 109 10.60 -3.68 -7.08
CA GLU A 109 9.47 -3.37 -7.96
C GLU A 109 9.25 -1.86 -8.13
N ALA A 110 9.20 -1.11 -7.03
CA ALA A 110 9.05 0.35 -7.04
C ALA A 110 10.22 1.04 -7.77
N ARG A 111 11.44 0.54 -7.59
CA ARG A 111 12.65 1.02 -8.28
C ARG A 111 12.56 0.78 -9.78
N LEU A 112 12.03 -0.36 -10.22
CA LEU A 112 11.85 -0.68 -11.64
C LEU A 112 10.70 0.13 -12.27
N LEU A 113 9.59 0.29 -11.56
CA LEU A 113 8.41 1.03 -12.02
C LEU A 113 8.69 2.51 -12.22
N ASN A 114 9.32 3.17 -11.23
CA ASN A 114 9.65 4.58 -11.31
C ASN A 114 10.91 4.90 -10.49
N PRO A 115 12.11 4.77 -11.11
CA PRO A 115 13.39 4.98 -10.41
C PRO A 115 13.51 6.37 -9.79
N ARG A 116 12.95 7.40 -10.45
CA ARG A 116 13.05 8.79 -10.00
C ARG A 116 12.28 9.01 -8.70
N ASP A 117 11.06 8.49 -8.63
CA ASP A 117 10.20 8.65 -7.46
C ASP A 117 10.63 7.74 -6.32
N TYR A 118 11.16 6.55 -6.63
CA TYR A 118 11.84 5.70 -5.65
C TYR A 118 13.00 6.44 -4.97
N LEU A 119 13.94 7.00 -5.75
CA LEU A 119 15.08 7.76 -5.22
C LEU A 119 14.66 9.00 -4.42
N ARG A 120 13.50 9.60 -4.71
CA ARG A 120 12.95 10.73 -3.94
C ARG A 120 12.42 10.28 -2.59
N ALA A 121 11.71 9.15 -2.56
CA ALA A 121 11.23 8.56 -1.31
C ALA A 121 12.42 8.13 -0.43
N GLU A 122 13.36 7.37 -0.98
CA GLU A 122 14.57 6.90 -0.30
C GLU A 122 15.38 8.04 0.35
N LYS A 123 15.63 9.12 -0.39
CA LYS A 123 16.40 10.28 0.12
C LYS A 123 15.76 10.98 1.32
N TYR A 124 14.45 10.89 1.51
CA TYR A 124 13.75 11.62 2.57
C TYR A 124 13.46 10.76 3.80
N PHE A 125 13.09 9.50 3.62
CA PHE A 125 12.75 8.64 4.74
C PHE A 125 13.96 8.05 5.45
N SER A 126 15.18 8.39 4.99
CA SER A 126 16.47 7.86 5.43
C SER A 126 16.56 6.34 5.21
N GLY A 127 17.75 5.82 4.88
CA GLY A 127 17.94 4.42 4.46
C GLY A 127 17.09 3.40 5.23
N ALA A 128 16.98 3.55 6.56
CA ALA A 128 16.21 2.66 7.44
C ALA A 128 14.75 2.39 7.01
N ALA A 129 14.00 3.38 6.49
CA ALA A 129 12.61 3.16 6.07
C ALA A 129 12.49 2.48 4.70
N THR A 130 13.57 2.48 3.90
CA THR A 130 13.69 1.78 2.62
C THR A 130 14.53 0.52 2.72
N ASP A 131 15.16 0.25 3.86
CA ASP A 131 15.95 -0.96 4.08
C ASP A 131 15.04 -2.17 4.35
N SER A 132 13.77 -1.92 4.66
CA SER A 132 12.76 -2.92 4.94
C SER A 132 11.55 -2.78 3.99
N ASN A 133 11.10 -3.89 3.42
CA ASN A 133 9.86 -4.03 2.68
C ASN A 133 8.66 -3.59 3.52
N PHE A 134 8.57 -4.02 4.78
CA PHE A 134 7.48 -3.58 5.66
C PHE A 134 7.50 -2.07 5.89
N LEU A 135 8.66 -1.49 6.25
CA LEU A 135 8.74 -0.06 6.52
C LEU A 135 8.44 0.78 5.28
N PHE A 136 8.87 0.31 4.11
CA PHE A 136 8.57 0.97 2.85
C PHE A 136 7.07 0.89 2.52
N TYR A 137 6.46 -0.28 2.69
CA TYR A 137 5.02 -0.47 2.52
C TYR A 137 4.20 0.37 3.50
N ASP A 138 4.60 0.41 4.78
CA ASP A 138 3.99 1.23 5.81
C ASP A 138 4.07 2.73 5.49
N ALA A 139 5.21 3.18 4.97
CA ALA A 139 5.38 4.56 4.51
C ALA A 139 4.45 4.87 3.34
N ILE A 140 4.34 3.96 2.35
CA ILE A 140 3.41 4.08 1.22
C ILE A 140 1.97 4.21 1.74
N LEU A 141 1.50 3.28 2.58
CA LEU A 141 0.13 3.29 3.08
C LEU A 141 -0.18 4.48 3.99
N SER A 142 0.81 4.93 4.76
CA SER A 142 0.69 6.11 5.64
C SER A 142 0.79 7.44 4.89
N ALA A 143 1.14 7.43 3.60
CA ALA A 143 1.15 8.63 2.79
C ALA A 143 -0.26 9.09 2.45
N SER A 144 -0.48 10.41 2.48
CA SER A 144 -1.76 11.02 2.14
C SER A 144 -1.55 12.27 1.29
N PRO A 145 -2.35 12.47 0.22
CA PRO A 145 -2.28 13.68 -0.60
C PRO A 145 -2.69 14.95 0.18
N LYS A 146 -3.33 14.81 1.35
CA LYS A 146 -3.59 15.93 2.27
C LYS A 146 -2.30 16.54 2.83
N ASN A 147 -1.25 15.74 2.99
CA ASN A 147 0.02 16.15 3.57
C ASN A 147 1.01 16.72 2.53
N VAL A 148 0.66 16.70 1.24
CA VAL A 148 1.49 17.25 0.17
C VAL A 148 1.23 18.76 0.06
N SER A 149 2.26 19.56 0.34
CA SER A 149 2.20 21.02 0.17
C SER A 149 2.48 21.42 -1.28
N LEU A 150 1.56 22.20 -1.87
CA LEU A 150 1.69 22.79 -3.21
C LEU A 150 2.47 24.10 -3.22
N LEU A 151 2.41 24.84 -2.12
CA LEU A 151 3.01 26.16 -1.99
C LEU A 151 4.51 26.07 -1.65
N LEU A 152 4.91 24.98 -1.00
CA LEU A 152 6.29 24.72 -0.62
C LEU A 152 6.77 23.43 -1.29
N VAL A 153 7.48 23.57 -2.40
CA VAL A 153 8.21 22.47 -3.04
C VAL A 153 9.45 22.16 -2.21
N SER A 154 9.23 21.50 -1.08
CA SER A 154 10.29 20.98 -0.23
C SER A 154 10.67 19.56 -0.66
N ARG A 155 11.86 19.08 -0.26
CA ARG A 155 12.25 17.67 -0.45
C ARG A 155 11.21 16.72 0.17
N ARG A 156 10.62 17.10 1.31
CA ARG A 156 9.52 16.39 1.97
C ARG A 156 8.28 16.28 1.09
N SER A 157 7.84 17.39 0.50
CA SER A 157 6.65 17.41 -0.37
C SER A 157 6.82 16.49 -1.58
N LEU A 158 8.01 16.48 -2.18
CA LEU A 158 8.34 15.60 -3.31
C LEU A 158 8.37 14.13 -2.90
N ALA A 159 8.94 13.80 -1.74
CA ALA A 159 8.96 12.43 -1.23
C ALA A 159 7.55 11.92 -0.88
N LEU A 160 6.72 12.76 -0.26
CA LEU A 160 5.31 12.42 0.00
C LEU A 160 4.53 12.23 -1.30
N ALA A 161 4.76 13.08 -2.31
CA ALA A 161 4.13 12.90 -3.61
C ALA A 161 4.54 11.58 -4.28
N ALA A 162 5.80 11.18 -4.17
CA ALA A 162 6.29 9.88 -4.64
C ALA A 162 5.61 8.71 -3.90
N LEU A 163 5.47 8.78 -2.58
CA LEU A 163 4.77 7.73 -1.83
C LEU A 163 3.27 7.67 -2.16
N VAL A 164 2.60 8.81 -2.35
CA VAL A 164 1.19 8.84 -2.79
C VAL A 164 1.04 8.21 -4.18
N TYR A 165 2.00 8.44 -5.08
CA TYR A 165 2.04 7.77 -6.38
C TYR A 165 2.16 6.25 -6.24
N PHE A 166 3.08 5.76 -5.42
CA PHE A 166 3.19 4.31 -5.16
C PHE A 166 1.94 3.76 -4.48
N LYS A 167 1.30 4.52 -3.60
CA LYS A 167 0.05 4.12 -2.96
C LYS A 167 -1.04 3.87 -4.00
N GLN A 168 -1.16 4.72 -5.02
CA GLN A 168 -2.12 4.49 -6.11
C GLN A 168 -1.88 3.18 -6.89
N ILE A 169 -0.64 2.69 -6.92
CA ILE A 169 -0.29 1.44 -7.61
C ILE A 169 -0.58 0.22 -6.72
N TYR A 170 -0.19 0.30 -5.44
CA TYR A 170 -0.25 -0.86 -4.54
C TYR A 170 -1.55 -0.95 -3.73
N PHE A 171 -2.36 0.10 -3.69
CA PHE A 171 -3.58 0.16 -2.90
C PHE A 171 -4.81 -0.15 -3.77
N PRO A 172 -5.61 -1.18 -3.44
CA PRO A 172 -6.81 -1.48 -4.22
C PRO A 172 -7.85 -0.36 -4.07
N PRO A 173 -8.51 0.08 -5.17
CA PRO A 173 -9.43 1.22 -5.14
C PRO A 173 -10.74 0.93 -4.40
N THR A 174 -11.05 -0.34 -4.15
CA THR A 174 -12.27 -0.85 -3.50
C THR A 174 -12.21 -0.84 -1.98
N VAL A 175 -11.03 -0.59 -1.40
CA VAL A 175 -10.81 -0.66 0.04
C VAL A 175 -11.44 0.54 0.75
N LYS A 176 -12.15 0.28 1.84
CA LYS A 176 -12.71 1.32 2.72
C LYS A 176 -11.87 1.57 3.94
N GLU A 177 -11.27 0.51 4.50
CA GLU A 177 -10.49 0.59 5.73
C GLU A 177 -9.24 -0.28 5.62
N VAL A 178 -8.20 0.15 6.33
CA VAL A 178 -6.90 -0.52 6.35
C VAL A 178 -6.50 -0.68 7.79
N TYR A 179 -6.30 -1.93 8.21
CA TYR A 179 -5.94 -2.24 9.57
C TYR A 179 -4.49 -2.70 9.62
N LYS A 180 -3.65 -1.98 10.35
CA LYS A 180 -2.27 -2.38 10.63
C LYS A 180 -2.26 -3.30 11.85
N PHE A 181 -1.62 -4.45 11.74
CA PHE A 181 -1.45 -5.39 12.85
C PHE A 181 0.01 -5.83 12.98
N GLU A 182 0.33 -6.32 14.17
CA GLU A 182 1.63 -6.87 14.52
C GLU A 182 1.45 -8.04 15.48
N SER A 183 2.26 -9.07 15.31
CA SER A 183 2.32 -10.27 16.13
C SER A 183 3.78 -10.63 16.37
N THR A 184 4.03 -11.72 17.09
CA THR A 184 5.38 -12.22 17.36
C THR A 184 6.15 -12.56 16.08
N ASP A 185 5.47 -13.09 15.07
CA ASP A 185 6.11 -13.68 13.89
C ASP A 185 5.87 -12.92 12.58
N ILE A 186 4.77 -12.18 12.52
CA ILE A 186 4.40 -11.39 11.35
C ILE A 186 3.89 -10.00 11.71
N ARG A 187 4.03 -9.08 10.77
CA ARG A 187 3.47 -7.74 10.79
C ARG A 187 2.81 -7.45 9.46
N GLY A 188 1.74 -6.66 9.41
CA GLY A 188 1.01 -6.52 8.16
C GLY A 188 -0.17 -5.56 8.19
N PHE A 189 -0.93 -5.64 7.10
CA PHE A 189 -2.07 -4.80 6.79
C PHE A 189 -3.22 -5.66 6.27
N GLN A 190 -4.39 -5.55 6.88
CA GLN A 190 -5.64 -6.09 6.37
C GLN A 190 -6.38 -5.00 5.62
N PHE A 191 -6.88 -5.34 4.43
CA PHE A 191 -7.69 -4.46 3.60
C PHE A 191 -9.15 -4.90 3.72
N ASP A 192 -10.00 -4.01 4.22
CA ASP A 192 -11.43 -4.27 4.34
C ASP A 192 -12.18 -3.65 3.17
N GLU A 193 -12.91 -4.51 2.46
CA GLU A 193 -13.74 -4.15 1.32
C GLU A 193 -15.22 -4.28 1.69
N GLU A 194 -16.04 -3.33 1.29
CA GLU A 194 -17.46 -3.36 1.62
C GLU A 194 -18.16 -4.58 1.00
N LYS A 195 -18.75 -5.42 1.86
CA LYS A 195 -19.58 -6.58 1.49
C LYS A 195 -18.83 -7.67 0.70
N ASN A 196 -17.54 -7.85 0.92
CA ASN A 196 -16.81 -8.95 0.32
C ASN A 196 -16.65 -10.11 1.31
N SER A 197 -16.93 -11.33 0.87
CA SER A 197 -16.55 -12.53 1.63
C SER A 197 -15.07 -12.85 1.50
N ILE A 198 -14.37 -12.11 0.63
CA ILE A 198 -12.94 -12.20 0.42
C ILE A 198 -12.25 -11.13 1.25
N LYS A 199 -11.29 -11.55 2.06
CA LYS A 199 -10.43 -10.70 2.87
C LYS A 199 -9.02 -10.78 2.31
N GLN A 200 -8.39 -9.63 2.14
CA GLN A 200 -7.02 -9.54 1.68
C GLN A 200 -6.14 -9.02 2.80
N VAL A 201 -5.01 -9.70 3.01
CA VAL A 201 -4.01 -9.33 3.99
C VAL A 201 -2.65 -9.32 3.31
N THR A 202 -1.91 -8.24 3.45
CA THR A 202 -0.49 -8.20 3.09
C THR A 202 0.32 -8.26 4.38
N PHE A 203 1.20 -9.25 4.51
CA PHE A 203 2.00 -9.43 5.70
C PHE A 203 3.47 -9.68 5.36
N PHE A 204 4.31 -9.45 6.35
CA PHE A 204 5.76 -9.56 6.27
C PHE A 204 6.23 -10.47 7.41
N ASP A 205 7.08 -11.43 7.08
CA ASP A 205 7.71 -12.29 8.09
C ASP A 205 8.88 -11.59 8.79
N LYS A 206 9.53 -12.28 9.73
CA LYS A 206 10.71 -11.76 10.45
C LYS A 206 11.91 -11.46 9.54
N THR A 207 12.01 -12.15 8.39
CA THR A 207 13.03 -11.92 7.38
C THR A 207 12.64 -10.81 6.39
N ASP A 208 11.49 -10.17 6.62
CA ASP A 208 10.94 -9.08 5.83
C ASP A 208 10.57 -9.46 4.39
N ARG A 209 10.26 -10.74 4.17
CA ARG A 209 9.65 -11.23 2.93
C ARG A 209 8.17 -10.87 2.93
N MET A 210 7.68 -10.41 1.79
CA MET A 210 6.32 -9.92 1.61
C MET A 210 5.40 -11.04 1.08
N PHE A 211 4.24 -11.19 1.70
CA PHE A 211 3.22 -12.16 1.31
C PHE A 211 1.86 -11.50 1.20
N THR A 212 1.01 -12.03 0.34
CA THR A 212 -0.42 -11.70 0.26
C THR A 212 -1.23 -12.94 0.62
N LEU A 213 -2.04 -12.85 1.67
CA LEU A 213 -3.04 -13.82 2.04
C LEU A 213 -4.40 -13.36 1.54
N ILE A 214 -5.11 -14.25 0.86
CA ILE A 214 -6.49 -14.06 0.38
C ILE A 214 -7.35 -15.12 1.06
N ALA A 215 -8.22 -14.70 1.96
CA ALA A 215 -9.13 -15.59 2.68
C ALA A 215 -10.56 -15.40 2.17
N LYS A 216 -11.21 -16.48 1.73
CA LYS A 216 -12.61 -16.48 1.29
C LYS A 216 -13.49 -17.17 2.33
N ASN A 217 -14.58 -16.51 2.71
CA ASN A 217 -15.60 -17.01 3.63
C ASN A 217 -15.04 -17.43 5.01
N LEU A 218 -14.06 -16.70 5.53
CA LEU A 218 -13.59 -16.79 6.92
C LEU A 218 -14.22 -15.67 7.75
N SER A 219 -14.62 -15.98 8.98
CA SER A 219 -14.94 -14.97 9.99
C SER A 219 -13.70 -14.15 10.39
N GLU A 220 -13.88 -13.01 11.06
CA GLU A 220 -12.73 -12.22 11.55
C GLU A 220 -11.91 -13.00 12.59
N ALA A 221 -12.59 -13.74 13.48
CA ALA A 221 -11.91 -14.57 14.48
C ALA A 221 -11.13 -15.74 13.85
N GLU A 222 -11.63 -16.34 12.77
CA GLU A 222 -10.88 -17.37 12.03
C GLU A 222 -9.67 -16.78 11.32
N LEU A 223 -9.79 -15.60 10.70
CA LEU A 223 -8.67 -14.92 10.06
C LEU A 223 -7.58 -14.57 11.09
N ASP A 224 -7.96 -13.96 12.22
CA ASP A 224 -7.00 -13.58 13.27
C ASP A 224 -6.27 -14.80 13.83
N ALA A 225 -6.99 -15.90 14.08
CA ALA A 225 -6.40 -17.15 14.54
C ALA A 225 -5.41 -17.72 13.51
N VAL A 226 -5.74 -17.68 12.21
CA VAL A 226 -4.83 -18.10 11.14
C VAL A 226 -3.59 -17.23 11.10
N LEU A 227 -3.74 -15.89 11.13
CA LEU A 227 -2.62 -14.95 11.12
C LEU A 227 -1.68 -15.14 12.32
N LEU A 228 -2.24 -15.36 13.52
CA LEU A 228 -1.47 -15.66 14.74
C LEU A 228 -0.75 -17.01 14.69
N SER A 229 -1.19 -17.94 13.84
CA SER A 229 -0.57 -19.25 13.68
C SER A 229 0.62 -19.26 12.70
N ILE A 230 0.81 -18.18 11.93
CA ILE A 230 1.87 -18.11 10.92
C ILE A 230 3.23 -18.04 11.62
N LYS A 231 4.07 -19.03 11.34
CA LYS A 231 5.46 -19.13 11.83
C LYS A 231 6.40 -19.48 10.68
N GLU A 232 7.70 -19.32 10.89
CA GLU A 232 8.71 -19.82 9.94
C GLU A 232 8.73 -21.36 9.95
N ALA A 233 8.78 -21.97 8.77
CA ALA A 233 8.83 -23.42 8.64
C ALA A 233 10.13 -23.97 9.25
N GLY A 234 10.01 -24.89 10.21
CA GLY A 234 11.16 -25.48 10.89
C GLY A 234 11.63 -24.71 12.14
N ALA A 235 10.96 -23.61 12.51
CA ALA A 235 11.10 -23.04 13.84
C ALA A 235 10.47 -24.01 14.86
N SER A 236 11.28 -24.88 15.43
CA SER A 236 10.90 -25.73 16.56
C SER A 236 10.49 -24.86 17.75
N GLU A 237 9.34 -25.18 18.36
CA GLU A 237 8.88 -24.59 19.62
C GLU A 237 9.87 -24.79 20.77
#